data_AF-A0A454D0N4-F1
#
_entry.id   AF-A0A454D0N4-F1
#
_cell.length_a   1.000
_cell.length_b   1.000
_cell.length_c   1.000
_cell.angle_alpha   90.00
_cell.angle_beta   90.00
_cell.angle_gamma   90.00
#
_symmetry.space_group_name_H-M   'P 1'
#
loop_
_entity.id
_entity.type
_entity.pdbx_description
1 polymer ?
#
loop_
_entity_poly.entity_id
_entity_poly.type
_entity_poly.pdbx_seq_one_letter_code
_entity_poly.pdbx_strand_id
1 'polypeptide(L)' 'MERDLTAMLYNTPAMVHLTRDEALTGQSKRIQALKHYQDGFAPIHQQLWNQALVDFSWLDSEGKVQQTTFENGSQIIANF' A
#
# COMPACT_ATOMS: atom_id res chain seq x y z
N MET A 1 -2.30 10.20 -9.45
CA MET A 1 -1.84 8.80 -9.56
C MET A 1 -1.73 8.27 -8.14
N GLU A 2 -2.61 7.34 -7.75
CA GLU A 2 -2.74 6.86 -6.36
C GLU A 2 -1.75 5.73 -6.06
N ARG A 3 -0.46 6.01 -6.29
CA ARG A 3 0.62 5.03 -6.22
C ARG A 3 0.66 4.28 -4.89
N ASP A 4 0.39 4.98 -3.79
CA ASP A 4 0.44 4.40 -2.45
C ASP A 4 -0.72 3.39 -2.27
N LEU A 5 -1.91 3.67 -2.80
CA LEU A 5 -3.03 2.73 -2.76
C LEU A 5 -2.79 1.50 -3.65
N THR A 6 -2.17 1.70 -4.82
CA THR A 6 -1.71 0.59 -5.66
C THR A 6 -0.67 -0.27 -4.93
N ALA A 7 0.31 0.34 -4.27
CA ALA A 7 1.32 -0.39 -3.51
C ALA A 7 0.71 -1.22 -2.37
N MET A 8 -0.30 -0.67 -1.67
CA MET A 8 -1.06 -1.43 -0.65
C MET A 8 -1.82 -2.60 -1.27
N LEU A 9 -2.51 -2.40 -2.39
CA LEU A 9 -3.26 -3.45 -3.08
C LEU A 9 -2.36 -4.65 -3.46
N TYR A 10 -1.13 -4.39 -3.91
CA TYR A 10 -0.16 -5.44 -4.26
C TYR A 10 0.79 -5.80 -3.11
N ASN A 11 0.49 -5.36 -1.87
CA ASN A 11 1.33 -5.54 -0.69
C ASN A 11 2.84 -5.24 -0.91
N THR A 12 3.13 -4.26 -1.77
CA THR A 12 4.48 -3.86 -2.16
C THR A 12 4.95 -2.72 -1.25
N PRO A 13 6.13 -2.84 -0.60
CA PRO A 13 6.67 -1.77 0.22
C PRO A 13 6.86 -0.47 -0.56
N ALA A 14 6.56 0.67 0.07
CA ALA A 14 6.75 1.97 -0.57
C ALA A 14 8.24 2.28 -0.77
N MET A 15 8.61 2.69 -1.98
CA MET A 15 9.93 3.30 -2.22
C MET A 15 9.93 4.75 -1.73
N VAL A 16 10.76 5.01 -0.73
CA VAL A 16 10.89 6.31 -0.07
C VAL A 16 12.09 7.06 -0.64
N HIS A 17 11.81 8.23 -1.21
CA HIS A 17 12.82 9.21 -1.59
C HIS A 17 12.57 10.48 -0.78
N LEU A 18 13.60 10.95 -0.09
CA LEU A 18 13.56 12.11 0.77
C LEU A 18 14.73 13.02 0.42
N THR A 19 14.47 14.32 0.34
CA THR A 19 15.53 15.32 0.38
C THR A 19 16.12 15.40 1.78
N ARG A 20 17.33 15.96 1.90
CA ARG A 20 17.99 16.15 3.19
C ARG A 20 17.14 17.00 4.14
N ASP A 21 16.51 18.05 3.63
CA ASP A 21 15.69 18.97 4.43
C ASP A 21 14.44 18.29 4.98
N GLU A 22 13.77 17.45 4.17
CA GLU A 22 12.61 16.66 4.62
C GLU A 22 13.00 15.62 5.67
N ALA A 23 14.18 15.00 5.54
CA ALA A 23 14.68 13.99 6.47
C ALA A 23 15.12 14.60 7.81
N LEU A 24 15.70 15.79 7.80
CA LEU A 24 16.17 16.48 9.02
C LEU A 24 15.04 17.19 9.77
N THR A 25 13.92 17.47 9.11
CA THR A 25 12.75 18.07 9.73
C THR A 25 11.68 17.00 9.92
N GLY A 26 11.61 16.41 11.12
CA GLY A 26 10.57 15.42 11.48
C GLY A 26 9.12 15.93 11.39
N GLN A 27 8.93 17.22 11.07
CA GLN A 27 7.65 17.89 10.86
C GLN A 27 7.35 18.15 9.37
N SER A 28 8.19 17.68 8.44
CA SER A 28 7.91 17.83 7.02
C SER A 28 6.60 17.11 6.67
N LYS A 29 5.79 17.74 5.82
CA LYS A 29 4.53 17.15 5.33
C LYS A 29 4.78 15.78 4.69
N ARG A 30 5.93 15.60 4.06
CA ARG A 30 6.33 14.34 3.44
C ARG A 30 6.53 13.22 4.46
N ILE A 31 7.24 13.48 5.56
CA ILE A 31 7.44 12.49 6.64
C ILE A 31 6.12 12.14 7.31
N GLN A 32 5.23 13.11 7.55
CA GLN A 32 3.91 12.85 8.13
C GLN A 32 3.06 11.94 7.24
N ALA A 33 3.04 12.18 5.93
CA ALA A 33 2.33 11.33 4.96
C ALA A 33 2.91 9.91 4.91
N LEU A 34 4.24 9.77 4.90
CA LEU A 34 4.90 8.46 4.91
C LEU A 34 4.62 7.67 6.19
N LYS A 35 4.57 8.35 7.34
CA LYS A 35 4.21 7.71 8.61
C LYS A 35 2.77 7.20 8.58
N HIS A 36 1.83 8.03 8.13
CA HIS A 36 0.44 7.63 7.99
C HIS A 36 0.27 6.40 7.06
N TYR A 37 0.96 6.40 5.91
CA TYR A 37 1.00 5.24 5.02
C TYR A 37 1.56 4.00 5.73
N GLN A 38 2.71 4.15 6.40
CA GLN A 38 3.39 3.05 7.08
C GLN A 38 2.52 2.43 8.18
N ASP A 39 1.78 3.25 8.93
CA ASP A 39 0.89 2.80 10.00
C ASP A 39 -0.22 1.87 9.45
N GLY A 40 -0.72 2.14 8.23
CA GLY A 40 -1.68 1.27 7.55
C GLY A 40 -1.05 0.05 6.86
N PHE A 41 0.12 0.22 6.24
CA PHE A 41 0.80 -0.83 5.47
C PHE A 41 1.45 -1.90 6.35
N ALA A 42 2.11 -1.50 7.44
CA ALA A 42 2.92 -2.38 8.28
C ALA A 42 2.19 -3.64 8.77
N PRO A 43 0.98 -3.56 9.38
CA PRO A 43 0.30 -4.76 9.88
C PRO A 43 -0.14 -5.71 8.76
N ILE A 44 -0.54 -5.17 7.60
CA ILE A 44 -0.93 -5.97 6.43
C ILE A 44 0.30 -6.72 5.89
N HIS A 45 1.39 -5.99 5.68
CA HIS A 45 2.62 -6.56 5.16
C HIS A 45 3.20 -7.62 6.09
N GLN A 46 3.18 -7.39 7.40
CA GLN A 46 3.65 -8.38 8.38
C GLN A 46 2.91 -9.73 8.27
N GLN A 47 1.63 -9.73 7.89
CA GLN A 47 0.86 -10.95 7.70
C GLN A 47 1.06 -11.60 6.33
N LEU A 48 1.28 -10.79 5.28
CA LEU A 48 1.19 -11.23 3.89
C LEU A 48 2.52 -11.21 3.12
N TRP A 49 3.63 -10.74 3.71
CA TRP A 49 4.90 -10.54 2.99
C TRP A 49 5.45 -11.80 2.33
N ASN A 50 5.18 -12.98 2.89
CA ASN A 50 5.62 -14.27 2.36
C ASN A 50 4.51 -15.05 1.66
N GLN A 51 3.34 -14.44 1.47
CA GLN A 51 2.21 -15.07 0.82
C GLN A 51 2.20 -14.73 -0.67
N ALA A 52 2.05 -15.73 -1.53
CA ALA A 52 1.86 -15.50 -2.95
C ALA A 52 0.54 -14.78 -3.22
N LEU A 53 0.55 -13.75 -4.08
CA LEU A 53 -0.67 -13.19 -4.68
C LEU A 53 -1.12 -14.14 -5.79
N VAL A 54 -2.29 -14.73 -5.63
CA VAL A 54 -2.80 -15.80 -6.49
C VAL A 54 -3.94 -15.37 -7.41
N ASP A 55 -4.57 -14.23 -7.13
CA ASP A 55 -5.67 -13.72 -7.94
C ASP A 55 -5.81 -12.18 -7.88
N PHE A 56 -6.43 -11.62 -8.91
CA PHE A 56 -6.80 -10.21 -9.02
C PHE A 56 -8.17 -10.07 -9.71
N SER A 57 -9.04 -9.21 -9.18
CA SER A 57 -10.35 -8.93 -9.75
C SER A 57 -10.77 -7.47 -9.65
N TRP A 58 -11.61 -7.04 -10.59
CA TRP A 58 -12.35 -5.78 -10.53
C TRP A 58 -13.71 -6.06 -9.89
N LEU A 59 -14.08 -5.29 -8.85
CA LEU A 59 -15.35 -5.45 -8.14
C LEU A 59 -16.44 -4.50 -8.64
N ASP A 60 -16.10 -3.58 -9.55
CA ASP A 60 -17.05 -2.74 -10.27
C ASP A 60 -16.76 -2.74 -11.77
N SER A 61 -17.69 -2.19 -12.56
CA SER A 61 -17.57 -2.07 -14.02
C SER A 61 -16.71 -0.88 -14.47
N GLU A 62 -16.37 0.04 -13.56
CA GLU A 62 -15.63 1.26 -13.87
C GLU A 62 -14.11 1.09 -13.66
N GLY A 63 -13.70 -0.02 -13.07
CA GLY A 63 -12.34 -0.33 -12.69
C GLY A 63 -11.85 0.43 -11.45
N LYS A 64 -12.75 0.91 -10.59
CA LYS A 64 -12.36 1.73 -9.42
C LYS A 64 -12.15 0.91 -8.17
N VAL A 65 -12.96 -0.12 -7.96
CA VAL A 65 -12.81 -1.07 -6.87
C VAL A 65 -12.07 -2.30 -7.38
N GLN A 66 -10.91 -2.58 -6.78
CA GLN A 66 -10.01 -3.67 -7.15
C GLN A 66 -9.72 -4.55 -5.94
N GLN A 67 -9.51 -5.85 -6.17
CA GLN A 67 -9.15 -6.83 -5.14
C GLN A 67 -7.95 -7.67 -5.56
N THR A 68 -7.06 -7.96 -4.61
CA THR A 68 -6.06 -9.02 -4.71
C THR A 68 -6.32 -10.10 -3.67
N THR A 69 -6.07 -11.35 -4.04
CA THR A 69 -6.20 -12.51 -3.14
C THR A 69 -4.85 -13.17 -2.95
N PHE A 70 -4.51 -13.49 -1.71
CA PHE A 70 -3.27 -14.17 -1.32
C PHE A 70 -3.52 -15.66 -1.07
N GLU A 71 -2.47 -16.48 -1.14
CA GLU A 71 -2.58 -17.95 -1.09
C GLU A 71 -3.21 -18.49 0.20
N ASN A 72 -3.10 -17.75 1.32
CA ASN A 72 -3.78 -18.08 2.58
C ASN A 72 -5.28 -17.69 2.60
N GLY A 73 -5.83 -17.20 1.49
CA GLY A 73 -7.20 -16.73 1.36
C GLY A 73 -7.42 -15.28 1.80
N SER A 74 -6.40 -14.56 2.26
CA SER A 74 -6.52 -13.15 2.62
C SER A 74 -6.79 -12.29 1.38
N GLN A 75 -7.52 -11.19 1.58
CA GLN A 75 -7.89 -10.28 0.50
C GLN A 75 -7.54 -8.84 0.87
N ILE A 76 -7.03 -8.08 -0.11
CA ILE A 76 -6.90 -6.63 -0.01
C ILE A 76 -7.82 -6.02 -1.07
N ILE A 77 -8.68 -5.09 -0.65
CA ILE A 77 -9.60 -4.35 -1.53
C ILE A 77 -9.23 -2.87 -1.48
N ALA A 78 -9.12 -2.24 -2.65
CA ALA A 78 -8.82 -0.83 -2.81
C ALA A 78 -9.86 -0.14 -3.70
N ASN A 79 -10.16 1.13 -3.43
CA ASN A 79 -11.09 1.97 -4.18
C ASN A 79 -10.38 3.25 -4.66
N PHE A 80 -10.28 3.41 -5.99
CA PHE A 80 -9.46 4.40 -6.72
C PHE A 80 -10.23 5.53 -7.41
#